data_AF-A0A4Y7NMB5-F1
#
_entry.id   AF-A0A4Y7NMB5-F1
#
_cell.length_a   1.000
_cell.length_b   1.000
_cell.length_c   1.000
_cell.angle_alpha   90.00
_cell.angle_beta   90.00
_cell.angle_gamma   90.00
#
_symmetry.space_group_name_H-M   'P 1'
#
loop_
_entity.id
_entity.type
_entity.pdbx_description
1 polymer ?
#
loop_
_entity_poly.entity_id
_entity_poly.type
_entity_poly.pdbx_seq_one_letter_code
_entity_poly.pdbx_strand_id
1 'polypeptide(L)'
;MSVIIETTKGDLTVDLYVKERPKTCLNFLKLCKLKSYNFNLFHHVERNFLCQTGDPTGTGRGGESIFGVLYGQQAKYYEAEQVPVLKHTKPGLLSMVNVGDNMLGSQFFITLGDDLDFLDKEHCVFGEVVEGHDALLNINEAICDENHIPYQDIRITHTVILDDPFPDPPGLDFPIHSPEPSKEMLDSGRIAADEDINEMEGKTAEEIEELIAEKEARARATILEMVGDLPTADAAPPENVLFVCKLNPVTTDDDLMIIFSRFGKIVNCEIIRDRQTGNSLQYAFIEFDNPKSCEDAYFKMDNVLIDDRRIHVDFSQSVSRLQWKGKGRGVDFIGGKPFDPNKEDYRMKNQPPKNQSRQKSYEDQPVNHIHVGLMKVIKNIVNQDKPEMTVIIATIVNLDLKK
;
A
#
# COMPACT_ATOMS: atom_id res chain seq x y z
N MET A 1 -15.14 -21.78 9.13
CA MET A 1 -16.05 -21.13 10.11
C MET A 1 -15.43 -19.80 10.41
N SER A 2 -16.05 -18.71 9.99
CA SER A 2 -15.28 -17.51 9.69
C SER A 2 -15.59 -16.34 10.64
N VAL A 3 -14.55 -15.66 11.09
CA VAL A 3 -14.63 -14.43 11.89
C VAL A 3 -13.79 -13.37 11.18
N ILE A 4 -14.35 -12.17 11.04
CA ILE A 4 -13.61 -10.99 10.57
C ILE A 4 -13.09 -10.25 11.80
N ILE A 5 -11.79 -10.03 11.83
CA ILE A 5 -11.10 -9.21 12.82
C ILE A 5 -10.68 -7.93 12.10
N GLU A 6 -11.41 -6.85 12.35
CA GLU A 6 -11.05 -5.53 11.85
C GLU A 6 -9.93 -4.98 12.74
N THR A 7 -8.84 -4.52 12.12
CA THR A 7 -7.71 -3.93 12.84
C THR A 7 -7.38 -2.56 12.26
N THR A 8 -6.61 -1.77 13.00
CA THR A 8 -6.10 -0.48 12.51
C THR A 8 -5.17 -0.62 11.29
N LYS A 9 -4.67 -1.82 11.00
CA LYS A 9 -3.81 -2.12 9.85
C LYS A 9 -4.52 -2.84 8.70
N GLY A 10 -5.83 -3.00 8.79
CA GLY A 10 -6.68 -3.66 7.81
C GLY A 10 -7.47 -4.84 8.40
N ASP A 11 -8.26 -5.48 7.57
CA ASP A 11 -9.18 -6.53 7.99
C ASP A 11 -8.58 -7.92 7.78
N LEU A 12 -8.78 -8.81 8.76
CA LEU A 12 -8.34 -10.20 8.71
C LEU A 12 -9.56 -11.12 8.74
N THR A 13 -9.75 -11.91 7.70
CA THR A 13 -10.77 -12.96 7.66
C THR A 13 -10.14 -14.27 8.10
N VAL A 14 -10.65 -14.84 9.19
CA VAL A 14 -10.06 -16.00 9.86
C VAL A 14 -11.03 -17.16 9.84
N ASP A 15 -10.57 -18.34 9.41
CA ASP A 15 -11.28 -19.61 9.56
C ASP A 15 -10.83 -20.37 10.81
N LEU A 16 -11.82 -20.83 11.58
CA LEU A 16 -11.62 -21.57 12.82
C LEU A 16 -11.76 -23.09 12.61
N TYR A 17 -10.91 -23.87 13.28
CA TYR A 17 -10.88 -25.32 13.27
C TYR A 17 -11.85 -25.91 14.30
N VAL A 18 -13.14 -25.65 14.10
CA VAL A 18 -14.19 -25.96 15.08
C VAL A 18 -14.37 -27.46 15.35
N LYS A 19 -13.99 -28.32 14.40
CA LYS A 19 -14.08 -29.78 14.57
C LYS A 19 -12.92 -30.32 15.39
N GLU A 20 -11.73 -29.79 15.17
CA GLU A 20 -10.47 -30.20 15.80
C GLU A 20 -10.27 -29.54 17.18
N ARG A 21 -10.80 -28.31 17.34
CA ARG A 21 -10.63 -27.45 18.52
C ARG A 21 -11.95 -26.85 19.01
N PRO A 22 -12.96 -27.66 19.34
CA PRO A 22 -14.29 -27.14 19.69
C PRO A 22 -14.29 -26.24 20.93
N LYS A 23 -13.52 -26.56 21.98
CA LYS A 23 -13.52 -25.74 23.22
C LYS A 23 -12.79 -24.43 23.00
N THR A 24 -11.65 -24.45 22.32
CA THR A 24 -10.88 -23.23 22.02
C THR A 24 -11.65 -22.30 21.08
N CYS A 25 -12.27 -22.85 20.04
CA CYS A 25 -13.11 -22.08 19.12
C CYS A 25 -14.35 -21.51 19.82
N LEU A 26 -14.99 -22.27 20.70
CA LEU A 26 -16.10 -21.78 21.52
C LEU A 26 -15.65 -20.59 22.37
N ASN A 27 -14.52 -20.71 23.08
CA ASN A 27 -13.97 -19.63 23.89
C ASN A 27 -13.75 -18.36 23.06
N PHE A 28 -13.05 -18.48 21.93
CA PHE A 28 -12.76 -17.35 21.05
C PHE A 28 -14.04 -16.69 20.51
N LEU A 29 -14.97 -17.48 19.95
CA LEU A 29 -16.22 -16.97 19.38
C LEU A 29 -17.09 -16.26 20.42
N LYS A 30 -17.22 -16.80 21.63
CA LYS A 30 -18.02 -16.16 22.67
C LYS A 30 -17.38 -14.89 23.20
N LEU A 31 -16.05 -14.82 23.28
CA LEU A 31 -15.35 -13.57 23.62
C LEU A 31 -15.50 -12.51 22.51
N CYS A 32 -15.49 -12.92 21.23
CA CYS A 32 -15.85 -12.03 20.11
C CYS A 32 -17.30 -11.53 20.23
N LYS A 33 -18.26 -12.40 20.59
CA LYS A 33 -19.67 -11.99 20.82
C LYS A 33 -19.80 -11.01 21.97
N LEU A 34 -19.07 -11.22 23.06
CA LEU A 34 -19.00 -10.30 24.21
C LEU A 34 -18.24 -9.00 23.90
N LYS A 35 -17.65 -8.88 22.70
CA LYS A 35 -16.87 -7.71 22.27
C LYS A 35 -15.64 -7.46 23.16
N SER A 36 -15.16 -8.50 23.85
CA SER A 36 -14.02 -8.42 24.77
C SER A 36 -12.67 -8.21 24.07
N TYR A 37 -12.62 -8.46 22.76
CA TYR A 37 -11.43 -8.21 21.93
C TYR A 37 -11.41 -6.82 21.29
N ASN A 38 -12.51 -6.08 21.35
CA ASN A 38 -12.54 -4.76 20.71
C ASN A 38 -11.66 -3.78 21.48
N PHE A 39 -10.90 -2.99 20.72
CA PHE A 39 -9.86 -2.07 21.17
C PHE A 39 -8.67 -2.72 21.89
N ASN A 40 -8.55 -4.05 21.86
CA ASN A 40 -7.37 -4.72 22.40
C ASN A 40 -6.14 -4.36 21.56
N LEU A 41 -5.06 -4.07 22.28
CA LEU A 41 -3.76 -3.76 21.70
C LEU A 41 -3.06 -5.03 21.23
N PHE A 42 -2.25 -4.88 20.19
CA PHE A 42 -1.13 -5.80 19.95
C PHE A 42 0.03 -5.33 20.83
N HIS A 43 0.28 -6.08 21.89
CA HIS A 43 1.27 -5.73 22.90
C HIS A 43 2.64 -6.35 22.63
N HIS A 44 2.76 -7.27 21.69
CA HIS A 44 4.02 -7.84 21.24
C HIS A 44 3.94 -8.17 19.74
N VAL A 45 4.85 -7.62 18.93
CA VAL A 45 4.95 -7.87 17.50
C VAL A 45 6.41 -8.08 17.16
N GLU A 46 6.74 -9.30 16.76
CA GLU A 46 8.09 -9.67 16.35
C GLU A 46 8.09 -10.05 14.87
N ARG A 47 8.92 -9.33 14.11
CA ARG A 47 8.97 -9.45 12.65
C ARG A 47 9.41 -10.84 12.24
N ASN A 48 8.67 -11.42 11.29
CA ASN A 48 8.85 -12.79 10.78
C ASN A 48 8.77 -13.86 11.88
N PHE A 49 8.10 -13.56 12.99
CA PHE A 49 7.88 -14.52 14.06
C PHE A 49 6.39 -14.58 14.43
N LEU A 50 5.91 -13.70 15.31
CA LEU A 50 4.50 -13.66 15.71
C LEU A 50 4.05 -12.28 16.16
N CYS A 51 2.75 -12.03 16.11
CA CYS A 51 2.12 -10.91 16.79
C CYS A 51 1.08 -11.41 17.80
N GLN A 52 1.15 -10.90 19.02
CA GLN A 52 0.33 -11.32 20.15
C GLN A 52 -0.67 -10.24 20.56
N THR A 53 -1.89 -10.67 20.87
CA THR A 53 -2.99 -9.83 21.32
C THR A 53 -3.94 -10.63 22.23
N GLY A 54 -5.12 -10.09 22.52
CA GLY A 54 -6.15 -10.76 23.30
C GLY A 54 -6.07 -10.50 24.81
N ASP A 55 -5.27 -9.52 25.24
CA ASP A 55 -5.30 -8.99 26.60
C ASP A 55 -6.06 -7.65 26.63
N PRO A 56 -7.25 -7.58 27.26
CA PRO A 56 -8.00 -6.33 27.39
C PRO A 56 -7.25 -5.22 28.16
N THR A 57 -6.28 -5.59 29.00
CA THR A 57 -5.47 -4.63 29.75
C THR A 57 -4.26 -4.11 28.97
N GLY A 58 -3.88 -4.77 27.86
CA GLY A 58 -2.69 -4.45 27.08
C GLY A 58 -1.34 -4.68 27.78
N THR A 59 -1.34 -5.29 28.98
CA THR A 59 -0.11 -5.54 29.76
C THR A 59 0.64 -6.81 29.36
N GLY A 60 -0.02 -7.70 28.61
CA GLY A 60 0.46 -9.03 28.23
C GLY A 60 0.32 -10.08 29.34
N ARG A 61 -0.17 -9.72 30.53
CA ARG A 61 -0.37 -10.64 31.66
C ARG A 61 -1.83 -10.86 32.02
N GLY A 62 -2.74 -10.12 31.37
CA GLY A 62 -4.17 -10.20 31.60
C GLY A 62 -4.86 -11.23 30.72
N GLY A 63 -6.17 -11.07 30.58
CA GLY A 63 -7.02 -11.99 29.84
C GLY A 63 -7.59 -13.12 30.69
N GLU A 64 -8.89 -13.34 30.53
CA GLU A 64 -9.63 -14.48 31.05
C GLU A 64 -10.38 -15.18 29.92
N SER A 65 -10.65 -16.47 30.09
CA SER A 65 -11.50 -17.23 29.18
C SER A 65 -12.98 -16.92 29.42
N ILE A 66 -13.84 -17.29 28.47
CA ILE A 66 -15.30 -17.21 28.62
C ILE A 66 -15.80 -17.98 29.86
N PHE A 67 -15.10 -19.07 30.21
CA PHE A 67 -15.46 -19.90 31.35
C PHE A 67 -15.22 -19.18 32.67
N GLY A 68 -14.26 -18.24 32.72
CA GLY A 68 -14.03 -17.37 33.87
C GLY A 68 -15.22 -16.43 34.10
N VAL A 69 -15.77 -15.87 33.01
CA VAL A 69 -16.96 -15.01 33.06
C VAL A 69 -18.20 -15.82 33.51
N LEU A 70 -18.33 -17.07 33.05
CA LEU A 70 -19.48 -17.92 33.35
C LEU A 70 -19.45 -18.55 34.75
N TYR A 71 -18.31 -19.08 35.16
CA TYR A 71 -18.17 -19.92 36.36
C TYR A 71 -17.31 -19.27 37.46
N GLY A 72 -16.88 -18.03 37.25
CA GLY A 72 -16.05 -17.25 38.16
C GLY A 72 -14.56 -17.54 38.05
N GLN A 73 -13.79 -16.92 38.95
CA GLN A 73 -12.32 -16.83 38.88
C GLN A 73 -11.58 -18.19 38.88
N GLN A 74 -12.22 -19.23 39.40
CA GLN A 74 -11.70 -20.61 39.39
C GLN A 74 -11.61 -21.22 37.97
N ALA A 75 -12.42 -20.73 37.04
CA ALA A 75 -12.45 -21.18 35.64
C ALA A 75 -11.83 -20.14 34.70
N LYS A 76 -11.00 -19.23 35.24
CA LYS A 76 -10.33 -18.17 34.48
C LYS A 76 -9.57 -18.75 33.26
N TYR A 77 -8.97 -19.92 33.45
CA TYR A 77 -8.28 -20.65 32.39
C TYR A 77 -8.92 -22.03 32.18
N TYR A 78 -8.74 -22.59 30.97
CA TYR A 78 -9.19 -23.93 30.62
C TYR A 78 -8.07 -24.74 29.98
N GLU A 79 -8.17 -26.06 30.05
CA GLU A 79 -7.16 -26.97 29.52
C GLU A 79 -7.13 -26.96 27.98
N ALA A 80 -5.92 -26.90 27.42
CA ALA A 80 -5.67 -26.89 25.98
C ALA A 80 -6.05 -28.21 25.31
N GLU A 81 -6.67 -28.11 24.14
CA GLU A 81 -6.90 -29.25 23.27
C GLU A 81 -5.61 -29.56 22.49
N GLN A 82 -5.02 -30.75 22.68
CA GLN A 82 -3.72 -31.10 22.09
C GLN A 82 -3.80 -32.00 20.85
N VAL A 83 -4.92 -32.71 20.66
CA VAL A 83 -5.08 -33.72 19.59
C VAL A 83 -6.20 -33.29 18.64
N PRO A 84 -6.01 -33.32 17.31
CA PRO A 84 -4.77 -33.62 16.58
C PRO A 84 -3.68 -32.55 16.81
N VAL A 85 -2.40 -32.90 16.61
CA VAL A 85 -1.31 -31.91 16.67
C VAL A 85 -1.33 -31.10 15.38
N LEU A 86 -1.68 -29.83 15.49
CA LEU A 86 -1.65 -28.86 14.40
C LEU A 86 -0.35 -28.08 14.50
N LYS A 87 0.35 -27.95 13.37
CA LYS A 87 1.69 -27.36 13.32
C LYS A 87 1.67 -25.92 12.85
N HIS A 88 2.62 -25.12 13.31
CA HIS A 88 2.80 -23.72 12.91
C HIS A 88 3.66 -23.61 11.64
N THR A 89 3.17 -24.16 10.52
CA THR A 89 3.98 -24.29 9.29
C THR A 89 4.04 -23.05 8.42
N LYS A 90 3.09 -22.11 8.57
CA LYS A 90 2.93 -20.95 7.68
C LYS A 90 2.51 -19.69 8.45
N PRO A 91 2.71 -18.49 7.90
CA PRO A 91 2.14 -17.26 8.43
C PRO A 91 0.62 -17.27 8.33
N GLY A 92 -0.02 -16.55 9.26
CA GLY A 92 -1.47 -16.43 9.36
C GLY A 92 -2.13 -17.53 10.18
N LEU A 93 -1.41 -18.37 10.91
CA LEU A 93 -2.03 -19.34 11.82
C LEU A 93 -2.33 -18.67 13.16
N LEU A 94 -3.53 -18.90 13.69
CA LEU A 94 -3.96 -18.42 15.00
C LEU A 94 -3.77 -19.49 16.07
N SER A 95 -3.12 -19.11 17.16
CA SER A 95 -2.80 -20.03 18.25
C SER A 95 -2.99 -19.36 19.61
N MET A 96 -3.58 -20.08 20.55
CA MET A 96 -3.79 -19.56 21.91
C MET A 96 -2.48 -19.59 22.71
N VAL A 97 -2.23 -18.50 23.45
CA VAL A 97 -1.09 -18.41 24.35
C VAL A 97 -1.35 -19.29 25.57
N ASN A 98 -0.36 -20.10 25.91
CA ASN A 98 -0.38 -20.95 27.09
C ASN A 98 0.19 -20.15 28.27
N VAL A 99 -0.58 -20.06 29.35
CA VAL A 99 -0.21 -19.32 30.58
C VAL A 99 0.62 -20.19 31.53
N GLY A 100 0.83 -21.46 31.17
CA GLY A 100 1.48 -22.48 31.99
C GLY A 100 0.56 -23.68 32.22
N ASP A 101 1.14 -24.86 32.47
CA ASP A 101 0.42 -26.11 32.75
C ASP A 101 -0.65 -26.48 31.70
N ASN A 102 -0.44 -26.09 30.44
CA ASN A 102 -1.40 -26.28 29.33
C ASN A 102 -2.75 -25.59 29.55
N MET A 103 -2.73 -24.45 30.23
CA MET A 103 -3.91 -23.65 30.50
C MET A 103 -3.99 -22.46 29.54
N LEU A 104 -5.16 -22.27 28.93
CA LEU A 104 -5.46 -21.22 27.95
C LEU A 104 -6.41 -20.18 28.55
N GLY A 105 -6.25 -18.93 28.12
CA GLY A 105 -7.11 -17.81 28.51
C GLY A 105 -7.83 -17.19 27.30
N SER A 106 -7.67 -15.88 27.14
CA SER A 106 -8.14 -15.13 25.96
C SER A 106 -7.02 -14.65 25.05
N GLN A 107 -5.77 -14.68 25.51
CA GLN A 107 -4.63 -14.24 24.70
C GLN A 107 -4.34 -15.24 23.58
N PHE A 108 -4.11 -14.70 22.39
CA PHE A 108 -3.74 -15.47 21.21
C PHE A 108 -2.70 -14.70 20.40
N PHE A 109 -1.97 -15.42 19.56
CA PHE A 109 -1.06 -14.84 18.60
C PHE A 109 -1.37 -15.32 17.19
N ILE A 110 -0.91 -14.53 16.22
CA ILE A 110 -0.93 -14.87 14.81
C ILE A 110 0.51 -15.05 14.36
N THR A 111 0.80 -16.13 13.64
CA THR A 111 2.14 -16.37 13.08
C THR A 111 2.44 -15.38 11.95
N LEU A 112 3.63 -14.81 11.98
CA LEU A 112 4.16 -13.93 10.92
C LEU A 112 5.32 -14.58 10.16
N GLY A 113 5.92 -15.63 10.72
CA GLY A 113 6.97 -16.43 10.10
C GLY A 113 6.49 -17.82 9.66
N ASP A 114 7.35 -18.46 8.88
CA ASP A 114 7.22 -19.85 8.46
C ASP A 114 7.88 -20.81 9.47
N ASP A 115 7.45 -22.08 9.44
CA ASP A 115 8.11 -23.21 10.12
C ASP A 115 8.47 -22.99 11.61
N LEU A 116 7.49 -22.51 12.39
CA LEU A 116 7.64 -22.29 13.84
C LEU A 116 7.35 -23.56 14.66
N ASP A 117 7.94 -24.68 14.25
CA ASP A 117 7.71 -26.04 14.79
C ASP A 117 7.92 -26.15 16.32
N PHE A 118 8.74 -25.28 16.90
CA PHE A 118 9.02 -25.28 18.34
C PHE A 118 7.81 -24.85 19.18
N LEU A 119 6.85 -24.13 18.59
CA LEU A 119 5.61 -23.70 19.26
C LEU A 119 4.54 -24.80 19.30
N ASP A 120 4.65 -25.84 18.46
CA ASP A 120 3.61 -26.87 18.23
C ASP A 120 3.21 -27.65 19.48
N LYS A 121 4.12 -27.78 20.45
CA LYS A 121 3.87 -28.56 21.67
C LYS A 121 3.36 -27.72 22.82
N GLU A 122 3.58 -26.41 22.75
CA GLU A 122 3.28 -25.49 23.84
C GLU A 122 1.98 -24.72 23.59
N HIS A 123 1.67 -24.45 22.32
CA HIS A 123 0.55 -23.60 21.92
C HIS A 123 -0.51 -24.35 21.11
N CYS A 124 -1.75 -23.92 21.26
CA CYS A 124 -2.90 -24.57 20.65
C CYS A 124 -3.38 -23.79 19.43
N VAL A 125 -2.99 -24.25 18.23
CA VAL A 125 -3.51 -23.71 16.97
C VAL A 125 -5.01 -24.01 16.88
N PHE A 126 -5.81 -22.99 16.57
CA PHE A 126 -7.28 -23.09 16.49
C PHE A 126 -7.89 -22.44 15.26
N GLY A 127 -7.10 -21.76 14.42
CA GLY A 127 -7.59 -21.20 13.16
C GLY A 127 -6.47 -20.72 12.23
N GLU A 128 -6.87 -20.18 11.09
CA GLU A 128 -5.99 -19.62 10.07
C GLU A 128 -6.62 -18.41 9.38
N VAL A 129 -5.80 -17.44 8.98
CA VAL A 129 -6.16 -16.32 8.13
C VAL A 129 -6.33 -16.83 6.70
N VAL A 130 -7.51 -16.58 6.13
CA VAL A 130 -7.88 -16.98 4.76
C VAL A 130 -7.81 -15.79 3.81
N GLU A 131 -8.17 -14.60 4.29
CA GLU A 131 -8.08 -13.35 3.53
C GLU A 131 -7.55 -12.23 4.44
N GLY A 132 -6.98 -11.18 3.82
CA GLY A 132 -6.38 -10.07 4.57
C GLY A 132 -4.88 -10.21 4.83
N HIS A 133 -4.16 -11.02 4.03
CA HIS A 133 -2.70 -11.16 4.17
C HIS A 133 -1.95 -9.83 4.03
N ASP A 134 -2.52 -8.84 3.33
CA ASP A 134 -1.96 -7.49 3.25
C ASP A 134 -1.94 -6.80 4.63
N ALA A 135 -3.00 -6.96 5.43
CA ALA A 135 -3.06 -6.45 6.80
C ALA A 135 -2.03 -7.17 7.69
N LEU A 136 -1.86 -8.48 7.51
CA LEU A 136 -0.85 -9.26 8.21
C LEU A 136 0.57 -8.78 7.89
N LEU A 137 0.84 -8.46 6.61
CA LEU A 137 2.10 -7.89 6.16
C LEU A 137 2.33 -6.51 6.79
N ASN A 138 1.32 -5.65 6.81
CA ASN A 138 1.40 -4.34 7.46
C ASN A 138 1.70 -4.45 8.97
N ILE A 139 1.14 -5.44 9.65
CA ILE A 139 1.46 -5.73 11.06
C ILE A 139 2.91 -6.24 11.17
N ASN A 140 3.36 -7.10 10.26
CA ASN A 140 4.73 -7.63 10.26
C ASN A 140 5.80 -6.55 10.01
N GLU A 141 5.48 -5.52 9.23
CA GLU A 141 6.37 -4.38 8.97
C GLU A 141 6.33 -3.29 10.04
N ALA A 142 5.54 -3.48 11.11
CA ALA A 142 5.44 -2.52 12.20
C ALA A 142 6.79 -2.34 12.90
N ILE A 143 7.17 -1.07 13.08
CA ILE A 143 8.40 -0.71 13.81
C ILE A 143 8.13 -0.86 15.30
N CYS A 144 8.93 -1.68 15.96
CA CYS A 144 8.80 -2.00 17.37
C CYS A 144 10.04 -1.57 18.16
N ASP A 145 9.88 -1.39 19.47
CA ASP A 145 10.95 -1.12 20.40
C ASP A 145 11.78 -2.38 20.73
N GLU A 146 12.74 -2.25 21.65
CA GLU A 146 13.59 -3.37 22.11
C GLU A 146 12.81 -4.50 22.80
N ASN A 147 11.59 -4.24 23.28
CA ASN A 147 10.70 -5.22 23.89
C ASN A 147 9.66 -5.77 22.91
N HIS A 148 9.84 -5.52 21.61
CA HIS A 148 8.93 -5.91 20.53
C HIS A 148 7.53 -5.28 20.68
N ILE A 149 7.46 -4.10 21.31
CA ILE A 149 6.24 -3.33 21.43
C ILE A 149 6.15 -2.34 20.26
N PRO A 150 5.07 -2.33 19.46
CA PRO A 150 4.91 -1.38 18.37
C PRO A 150 4.94 0.08 18.83
N TYR A 151 5.68 0.94 18.12
CA TYR A 151 5.68 2.40 18.37
C TYR A 151 4.35 3.06 17.99
N GLN A 152 3.71 2.54 16.95
CA GLN A 152 2.36 2.93 16.55
C GLN A 152 1.36 1.92 17.09
N ASP A 153 0.24 2.42 17.57
CA ASP A 153 -0.85 1.59 18.05
C ASP A 153 -1.43 0.69 16.96
N ILE A 154 -1.28 -0.61 17.17
CA ILE A 154 -2.00 -1.64 16.42
C ILE A 154 -3.06 -2.21 17.35
N ARG A 155 -4.32 -2.10 16.95
CA ARG A 155 -5.47 -2.51 17.76
C ARG A 155 -6.47 -3.27 16.92
N ILE A 156 -7.20 -4.18 17.57
CA ILE A 156 -8.44 -4.73 17.01
C ILE A 156 -9.51 -3.67 17.19
N THR A 157 -10.14 -3.19 16.13
CA THR A 157 -11.24 -2.21 16.23
C THR A 157 -12.54 -2.94 16.55
N HIS A 158 -12.90 -3.92 15.72
CA HIS A 158 -14.11 -4.71 15.86
C HIS A 158 -13.90 -6.17 15.48
N THR A 159 -14.70 -7.04 16.10
CA THR A 159 -14.81 -8.44 15.70
C THR A 159 -16.22 -8.71 15.20
N VAL A 160 -16.33 -9.27 13.99
CA VAL A 160 -17.59 -9.61 13.33
C VAL A 160 -17.62 -11.12 13.09
N ILE A 161 -18.59 -11.79 13.69
CA ILE A 161 -18.75 -13.25 13.54
C ILE A 161 -19.69 -13.49 12.37
N LEU A 162 -19.20 -14.20 11.35
CA LEU A 162 -20.00 -14.51 10.17
C LEU A 162 -20.91 -15.72 10.41
N ASP A 163 -20.39 -16.73 11.11
CA ASP A 163 -21.13 -17.94 11.47
C ASP A 163 -20.70 -18.42 12.86
N ASP A 164 -21.68 -18.72 13.72
CA ASP A 164 -21.47 -19.27 15.06
C ASP A 164 -22.19 -20.63 15.19
N PRO A 165 -21.44 -21.75 15.15
CA PRO A 165 -22.03 -23.08 15.24
C PRO A 165 -22.41 -23.48 16.66
N PHE A 166 -22.06 -22.69 17.68
CA PHE A 166 -22.24 -23.06 19.07
C PHE A 166 -23.44 -22.36 19.71
N PRO A 167 -24.24 -23.05 20.53
CA PRO A 167 -25.27 -22.41 21.31
C PRO A 167 -24.66 -21.41 22.29
N ASP A 168 -25.38 -20.32 22.53
CA ASP A 168 -24.96 -19.31 23.50
C ASP A 168 -25.18 -19.84 24.93
N PRO A 169 -24.17 -19.79 25.81
CA PRO A 169 -24.30 -20.27 27.17
C PRO A 169 -25.25 -19.37 27.98
N PRO A 170 -26.08 -19.95 28.87
CA PRO A 170 -27.06 -19.19 29.64
C PRO A 170 -26.36 -18.25 30.64
N GLY A 171 -26.89 -17.04 30.81
CA GLY A 171 -26.41 -16.06 31.80
C GLY A 171 -25.42 -15.01 31.28
N LEU A 172 -25.08 -15.03 29.98
CA LEU A 172 -24.34 -13.94 29.34
C LEU A 172 -25.31 -12.98 28.65
N ASP A 173 -25.12 -11.69 28.87
CA ASP A 173 -25.75 -10.63 28.10
C ASP A 173 -24.80 -10.19 26.99
N PHE A 174 -25.22 -10.36 25.74
CA PHE A 174 -24.39 -10.02 24.58
C PHE A 174 -24.72 -8.60 24.13
N PRO A 175 -23.77 -7.66 24.20
CA PRO A 175 -24.03 -6.29 23.81
C PRO A 175 -24.29 -6.23 22.30
N ILE A 176 -25.38 -5.54 21.92
CA ILE A 176 -25.78 -5.35 20.52
C ILE A 176 -24.78 -4.42 19.80
N HIS A 177 -24.20 -3.48 20.53
CA HIS A 177 -23.23 -2.52 20.02
C HIS A 177 -21.88 -2.72 20.70
N SER A 178 -20.80 -2.49 19.95
CA SER A 178 -19.47 -2.41 20.53
C SER A 178 -19.43 -1.32 21.61
N PRO A 179 -18.85 -1.60 22.79
CA PRO A 179 -18.68 -0.57 23.81
C PRO A 179 -17.77 0.53 23.27
N GLU A 180 -18.04 1.77 23.67
CA GLU A 180 -17.13 2.89 23.36
C GLU A 180 -15.79 2.65 24.07
N PRO A 181 -14.65 2.90 23.39
CA PRO A 181 -13.34 2.74 24.00
C PRO A 181 -13.18 3.71 25.17
N SER A 182 -12.68 3.21 26.31
CA SER A 182 -12.39 4.08 27.44
C SER A 182 -11.18 4.97 27.15
N LYS A 183 -11.10 6.14 27.79
CA LYS A 183 -9.94 7.05 27.62
C LYS A 183 -8.61 6.40 27.99
N GLU A 184 -8.61 5.53 29.00
CA GLU A 184 -7.44 4.77 29.44
C GLU A 184 -7.03 3.71 28.40
N MET A 185 -7.99 3.13 27.68
CA MET A 185 -7.66 2.24 26.57
C MET A 185 -7.00 3.01 25.43
N LEU A 186 -7.48 4.20 25.08
CA LEU A 186 -6.93 5.01 23.98
C LEU A 186 -5.58 5.66 24.33
N ASP A 187 -5.32 5.97 25.59
CA ASP A 187 -4.08 6.58 26.07
C ASP A 187 -3.00 5.51 26.35
N SER A 188 -2.51 4.87 25.28
CA SER A 188 -1.43 3.87 25.38
C SER A 188 -0.04 4.47 25.54
N GLY A 189 0.08 5.81 25.45
CA GLY A 189 1.37 6.51 25.38
C GLY A 189 2.16 6.25 24.09
N ARG A 190 1.55 5.62 23.08
CA ARG A 190 2.12 5.35 21.75
C ARG A 190 1.55 6.31 20.72
N ILE A 191 2.17 6.35 19.52
CA ILE A 191 1.64 7.12 18.40
C ILE A 191 0.27 6.53 18.03
N ALA A 192 -0.76 7.39 17.96
CA ALA A 192 -2.10 6.92 17.68
C ALA A 192 -2.17 6.28 16.28
N ALA A 193 -3.11 5.35 16.08
CA ALA A 193 -3.30 4.70 14.79
C ALA A 193 -3.64 5.71 13.66
N ASP A 194 -4.30 6.80 14.02
CA ASP A 194 -4.76 7.86 13.11
C ASP A 194 -3.73 9.00 12.94
N GLU A 195 -2.61 8.94 13.67
CA GLU A 195 -1.52 9.91 13.51
C GLU A 195 -0.62 9.46 12.35
N ASP A 196 -0.57 10.29 11.30
CA ASP A 196 0.36 10.11 10.19
C ASP A 196 1.80 10.20 10.74
N ILE A 197 2.52 9.08 10.71
CA ILE A 197 3.96 9.08 10.98
C ILE A 197 4.61 9.77 9.78
N ASN A 198 4.83 11.07 9.90
CA ASN A 198 5.55 11.82 8.89
C ASN A 198 7.03 11.44 8.98
N GLU A 199 7.43 10.39 8.25
CA GLU A 199 8.80 9.85 8.23
C GLU A 199 9.88 10.89 7.86
N MET A 200 9.44 12.05 7.36
CA MET A 200 10.23 13.19 6.89
C MET A 200 10.37 14.29 7.96
N GLU A 201 9.57 14.23 9.03
CA GLU A 201 9.54 15.27 10.06
C GLU A 201 10.72 15.12 11.02
N GLY A 202 11.61 16.11 11.05
CA GLY A 202 12.82 16.12 11.87
C GLY A 202 14.08 15.55 11.21
N LYS A 203 13.99 15.00 10.00
CA LYS A 203 15.16 14.56 9.21
C LYS A 203 15.70 15.68 8.32
N THR A 204 16.99 15.64 8.07
CA THR A 204 17.66 16.56 7.14
C THR A 204 17.31 16.20 5.69
N ALA A 205 17.49 17.16 4.76
CA ALA A 205 17.20 16.94 3.34
C ALA A 205 18.00 15.78 2.72
N GLU A 206 19.22 15.54 3.21
CA GLU A 206 20.10 14.45 2.73
C GLU A 206 19.59 13.08 3.19
N GLU A 207 19.18 12.95 4.46
CA GLU A 207 18.62 11.69 5.00
C GLU A 207 17.29 11.31 4.33
N ILE A 208 16.50 12.32 3.94
CA ILE A 208 15.27 12.15 3.18
C ILE A 208 15.56 11.58 1.78
N GLU A 209 16.56 12.11 1.09
CA GLU A 209 16.95 11.68 -0.26
C GLU A 209 17.49 10.25 -0.25
N GLU A 210 18.27 9.89 0.76
CA GLU A 210 18.79 8.53 0.97
C GLU A 210 17.66 7.52 1.23
N LEU A 211 16.68 7.85 2.07
CA LEU A 211 15.52 6.99 2.33
C LEU A 211 14.65 6.78 1.09
N ILE A 212 14.46 7.83 0.28
CA ILE A 212 13.74 7.73 -0.99
C ILE A 212 14.50 6.81 -1.94
N ALA A 213 15.82 6.99 -2.06
CA ALA A 213 16.68 6.16 -2.90
C ALA A 213 16.67 4.68 -2.44
N GLU A 214 16.70 4.41 -1.13
CA GLU A 214 16.64 3.05 -0.58
C GLU A 214 15.26 2.40 -0.82
N LYS A 215 14.16 3.14 -0.60
CA LYS A 215 12.81 2.66 -0.91
C LYS A 215 12.64 2.37 -2.40
N GLU A 216 13.15 3.23 -3.28
CA GLU A 216 13.17 2.99 -4.72
C GLU A 216 14.01 1.76 -5.08
N ALA A 217 15.20 1.61 -4.49
CA ALA A 217 16.07 0.46 -4.74
C ALA A 217 15.40 -0.86 -4.29
N ARG A 218 14.76 -0.87 -3.11
CA ARG A 218 14.04 -2.05 -2.61
C ARG A 218 12.83 -2.37 -3.48
N ALA A 219 12.03 -1.38 -3.87
CA ALA A 219 10.90 -1.58 -4.77
C ALA A 219 11.36 -2.14 -6.13
N ARG A 220 12.45 -1.60 -6.69
CA ARG A 220 13.06 -2.10 -7.93
C ARG A 220 13.57 -3.53 -7.77
N ALA A 221 14.19 -3.87 -6.63
CA ALA A 221 14.69 -5.21 -6.35
C ALA A 221 13.56 -6.23 -6.23
N THR A 222 12.48 -5.93 -5.50
CA THR A 222 11.31 -6.81 -5.39
C THR A 222 10.63 -7.03 -6.74
N ILE A 223 10.51 -5.97 -7.56
CA ILE A 223 10.01 -6.09 -8.93
C ILE A 223 10.91 -7.00 -9.78
N LEU A 224 12.23 -6.88 -9.64
CA LEU A 224 13.21 -7.68 -10.39
C LEU A 224 13.20 -9.15 -9.97
N GLU A 225 13.05 -9.42 -8.67
CA GLU A 225 12.92 -10.77 -8.11
C GLU A 225 11.63 -11.47 -8.59
N MET A 226 10.50 -10.76 -8.59
CA MET A 226 9.22 -11.26 -9.10
C MET A 226 9.23 -11.62 -10.60
N VAL A 227 10.15 -11.02 -11.37
CA VAL A 227 10.28 -11.26 -12.81
C VAL A 227 11.18 -12.46 -13.13
N GLY A 228 11.87 -13.05 -12.16
CA GLY A 228 12.53 -14.35 -12.28
C GLY A 228 13.67 -14.44 -13.30
N ASP A 229 14.19 -13.31 -13.78
CA ASP A 229 15.26 -13.26 -14.78
C ASP A 229 16.55 -12.68 -14.17
N LEU A 230 17.54 -13.55 -13.97
CA LEU A 230 18.94 -13.14 -13.91
C LEU A 230 19.57 -13.37 -15.29
N PRO A 231 19.98 -12.29 -15.98
CA PRO A 231 21.21 -12.33 -16.76
C PRO A 231 22.09 -11.09 -16.50
N THR A 232 23.28 -11.33 -15.94
CA THR A 232 24.47 -10.44 -15.83
C THR A 232 24.26 -9.00 -15.33
N ALA A 233 24.62 -8.79 -14.06
CA ALA A 233 24.38 -7.64 -13.21
C ALA A 233 25.20 -6.35 -13.46
N ASP A 234 25.84 -6.14 -14.62
CA ASP A 234 26.76 -4.97 -14.79
C ASP A 234 26.63 -4.17 -16.10
N ALA A 235 25.63 -4.41 -16.95
CA ALA A 235 25.42 -3.57 -18.14
C ALA A 235 24.32 -2.53 -17.86
N ALA A 236 24.70 -1.37 -17.33
CA ALA A 236 23.81 -0.20 -17.34
C ALA A 236 23.38 0.08 -18.80
N PRO A 237 22.07 0.17 -19.09
CA PRO A 237 21.61 0.48 -20.43
C PRO A 237 22.04 1.91 -20.80
N PRO A 238 22.58 2.12 -22.01
CA PRO A 238 23.21 3.38 -22.39
C PRO A 238 22.21 4.56 -22.28
N GLU A 239 22.49 5.51 -21.38
CA GLU A 239 21.66 6.70 -21.11
C GLU A 239 21.60 7.68 -22.30
N ASN A 240 22.45 7.47 -23.30
CA ASN A 240 22.59 8.33 -24.48
C ASN A 240 21.81 7.83 -25.72
N VAL A 241 20.91 6.84 -25.58
CA VAL A 241 20.15 6.26 -26.70
C VAL A 241 18.64 6.49 -26.54
N LEU A 242 18.03 7.08 -27.56
CA LEU A 242 16.58 7.23 -27.70
C LEU A 242 15.99 6.15 -28.60
N PHE A 243 14.80 5.69 -28.23
CA PHE A 243 13.90 4.89 -29.05
C PHE A 243 12.82 5.81 -29.63
N VAL A 244 12.65 5.78 -30.96
CA VAL A 244 11.61 6.55 -31.67
C VAL A 244 10.69 5.57 -32.38
N CYS A 245 9.38 5.62 -32.12
CA CYS A 245 8.40 4.76 -32.78
C CYS A 245 7.24 5.55 -33.43
N LYS A 246 6.37 4.81 -34.14
CA LYS A 246 5.27 5.36 -34.98
C LYS A 246 5.77 6.23 -36.13
N LEU A 247 6.97 5.95 -36.64
CA LEU A 247 7.50 6.63 -37.82
C LEU A 247 6.62 6.37 -39.05
N ASN A 248 6.67 7.28 -40.02
CA ASN A 248 6.10 7.00 -41.33
C ASN A 248 7.00 5.97 -42.04
N PRO A 249 6.44 4.92 -42.68
CA PRO A 249 7.24 3.99 -43.48
C PRO A 249 8.09 4.64 -44.59
N VAL A 250 7.77 5.88 -45.00
CA VAL A 250 8.55 6.67 -45.96
C VAL A 250 9.74 7.39 -45.31
N THR A 251 9.70 7.65 -44.00
CA THR A 251 10.77 8.37 -43.29
C THR A 251 12.09 7.62 -43.36
N THR A 252 13.16 8.33 -43.72
CA THR A 252 14.51 7.77 -43.86
C THR A 252 15.40 8.10 -42.66
N ASP A 253 16.50 7.36 -42.53
CA ASP A 253 17.51 7.59 -41.49
C ASP A 253 18.16 8.98 -41.60
N ASP A 254 18.36 9.48 -42.82
CA ASP A 254 18.83 10.85 -43.07
C ASP A 254 17.83 11.90 -42.55
N ASP A 255 16.52 11.69 -42.74
CA ASP A 255 15.48 12.63 -42.25
C ASP A 255 15.52 12.73 -40.73
N LEU A 256 15.63 11.60 -40.03
CA LEU A 256 15.74 11.57 -38.57
C LEU A 256 17.05 12.22 -38.10
N MET A 257 18.16 11.99 -38.80
CA MET A 257 19.44 12.62 -38.48
C MET A 257 19.34 14.15 -38.61
N ILE A 258 18.69 14.66 -39.66
CA ILE A 258 18.47 16.10 -39.86
C ILE A 258 17.58 16.66 -38.74
N ILE A 259 16.51 15.96 -38.39
CA ILE A 259 15.56 16.42 -37.38
C ILE A 259 16.20 16.45 -35.99
N PHE A 260 16.89 15.38 -35.59
CA PHE A 260 17.43 15.24 -34.23
C PHE A 260 18.82 15.90 -34.04
N SER A 261 19.56 16.19 -35.11
CA SER A 261 20.88 16.86 -35.01
C SER A 261 20.80 18.28 -34.43
N ARG A 262 19.60 18.89 -34.38
CA ARG A 262 19.38 20.19 -33.74
C ARG A 262 19.60 20.19 -32.23
N PHE A 263 19.49 19.04 -31.57
CA PHE A 263 19.64 18.92 -30.11
C PHE A 263 21.07 18.54 -29.70
N GLY A 264 21.85 17.99 -30.62
CA GLY A 264 23.23 17.62 -30.38
C GLY A 264 23.82 16.79 -31.51
N LYS A 265 25.12 16.50 -31.37
CA LYS A 265 25.83 15.63 -32.30
C LYS A 265 25.35 14.19 -32.13
N ILE A 266 24.83 13.62 -33.21
CA ILE A 266 24.38 12.23 -33.28
C ILE A 266 25.60 11.35 -33.62
N VAL A 267 25.83 10.33 -32.80
CA VAL A 267 26.86 9.31 -33.02
C VAL A 267 26.34 8.26 -34.00
N ASN A 268 25.10 7.83 -33.82
CA ASN A 268 24.47 6.85 -34.70
C ASN A 268 22.94 7.07 -34.77
N CYS A 269 22.36 6.82 -35.94
CA CYS A 269 20.91 6.85 -36.16
C CYS A 269 20.57 5.70 -37.10
N GLU A 270 19.69 4.80 -36.69
CA GLU A 270 19.34 3.61 -37.46
C GLU A 270 17.83 3.34 -37.37
N ILE A 271 17.16 3.36 -38.53
CA ILE A 271 15.80 2.86 -38.67
C ILE A 271 15.86 1.35 -38.85
N ILE A 272 15.12 0.61 -38.04
CA ILE A 272 15.08 -0.85 -38.17
C ILE A 272 14.15 -1.21 -39.32
N ARG A 273 14.67 -2.04 -40.23
CA ARG A 273 13.95 -2.53 -41.41
C ARG A 273 13.81 -4.05 -41.32
N ASP A 274 12.74 -4.58 -41.87
CA ASP A 274 12.53 -6.01 -42.02
C ASP A 274 13.65 -6.60 -42.89
N ARG A 275 14.32 -7.63 -42.36
CA ARG A 275 15.46 -8.30 -43.01
C ARG A 275 15.07 -8.99 -44.32
N GLN A 276 13.81 -9.39 -44.48
CA GLN A 276 13.35 -10.08 -45.69
C GLN A 276 12.81 -9.11 -46.74
N THR A 277 12.01 -8.11 -46.32
CA THR A 277 11.32 -7.20 -47.25
C THR A 277 12.01 -5.86 -47.44
N GLY A 278 12.98 -5.50 -46.60
CA GLY A 278 13.66 -4.20 -46.61
C GLY A 278 12.78 -3.03 -46.17
N ASN A 279 11.51 -3.28 -45.82
CA ASN A 279 10.55 -2.27 -45.41
C ASN A 279 10.86 -1.77 -44.00
N SER A 280 10.63 -0.48 -43.76
CA SER A 280 10.76 0.12 -42.43
C SER A 280 9.77 -0.52 -41.45
N LEU A 281 10.27 -0.95 -40.29
CA LEU A 281 9.44 -1.41 -39.16
C LEU A 281 8.87 -0.24 -38.35
N GLN A 282 9.06 1.00 -38.82
CA GLN A 282 8.47 2.22 -38.27
C GLN A 282 8.97 2.59 -36.86
N TYR A 283 10.17 2.11 -36.51
CA TYR A 283 10.90 2.55 -35.32
C TYR A 283 12.41 2.67 -35.58
N ALA A 284 13.08 3.49 -34.78
CA ALA A 284 14.49 3.83 -34.91
C ALA A 284 15.17 3.96 -33.55
N PHE A 285 16.49 3.80 -33.57
CA PHE A 285 17.37 4.09 -32.44
C PHE A 285 18.30 5.24 -32.79
N ILE A 286 18.40 6.23 -31.90
CA ILE A 286 19.24 7.41 -32.07
C ILE A 286 20.17 7.52 -30.87
N GLU A 287 21.47 7.49 -31.14
CA GLU A 287 22.53 7.61 -30.15
C GLU A 287 23.17 9.01 -30.22
N PHE A 288 23.18 9.71 -29.10
CA PHE A 288 23.82 11.01 -28.96
C PHE A 288 25.21 10.90 -28.33
N ASP A 289 26.06 11.86 -28.66
CA ASP A 289 27.41 11.99 -28.08
C ASP A 289 27.36 12.45 -26.62
N ASN A 290 26.26 13.10 -26.21
CA ASN A 290 26.12 13.71 -24.90
C ASN A 290 24.72 13.41 -24.31
N PRO A 291 24.58 12.92 -23.06
CA PRO A 291 23.29 12.61 -22.45
C PRO A 291 22.35 13.83 -22.33
N LYS A 292 22.89 15.03 -22.11
CA LYS A 292 22.06 16.26 -22.08
C LYS A 292 21.31 16.53 -23.38
N SER A 293 21.93 16.22 -24.52
CA SER A 293 21.30 16.34 -25.84
C SER A 293 20.19 15.30 -26.06
N CYS A 294 20.31 14.14 -25.42
CA CYS A 294 19.32 13.06 -25.42
C CYS A 294 18.05 13.48 -24.69
N GLU A 295 18.18 14.04 -23.48
CA GLU A 295 17.06 14.58 -22.69
C GLU A 295 16.34 15.72 -23.40
N ASP A 296 17.10 16.69 -23.93
CA ASP A 296 16.55 17.82 -24.69
C ASP A 296 15.72 17.36 -25.90
N ALA A 297 16.20 16.33 -26.61
CA ALA A 297 15.50 15.74 -27.73
C ALA A 297 14.24 15.00 -27.31
N TYR A 298 14.27 14.23 -26.22
CA TYR A 298 13.10 13.54 -25.68
C TYR A 298 11.95 14.50 -25.36
N PHE A 299 12.20 15.54 -24.55
CA PHE A 299 11.15 16.48 -24.14
C PHE A 299 10.55 17.29 -25.29
N LYS A 300 11.34 17.57 -26.33
CA LYS A 300 10.92 18.44 -27.45
C LYS A 300 10.36 17.67 -28.64
N MET A 301 10.71 16.40 -28.81
CA MET A 301 10.34 15.60 -29.98
C MET A 301 9.22 14.59 -29.73
N ASP A 302 8.88 14.29 -28.47
CA ASP A 302 7.72 13.44 -28.20
C ASP A 302 6.43 14.07 -28.75
N ASN A 303 5.62 13.24 -29.43
CA ASN A 303 4.37 13.63 -30.06
C ASN A 303 4.49 14.70 -31.17
N VAL A 304 5.69 14.92 -31.71
CA VAL A 304 5.90 15.80 -32.87
C VAL A 304 5.45 15.13 -34.17
N LEU A 305 4.95 15.93 -35.10
CA LEU A 305 4.47 15.47 -36.40
C LEU A 305 5.62 15.44 -37.42
N ILE A 306 5.94 14.25 -37.93
CA ILE A 306 6.92 13.97 -38.98
C ILE A 306 6.22 13.18 -40.08
N ASP A 307 6.29 13.67 -41.33
CA ASP A 307 5.66 13.04 -42.51
C ASP A 307 4.21 12.60 -42.24
N ASP A 308 3.38 13.51 -41.71
CA ASP A 308 1.96 13.26 -41.38
C ASP A 308 1.71 12.20 -40.29
N ARG A 309 2.72 11.80 -39.52
CA ARG A 309 2.59 10.94 -38.34
C ARG A 309 3.16 11.58 -37.08
N ARG A 310 2.43 11.43 -35.97
CA ARG A 310 2.92 11.79 -34.64
C ARG A 310 3.84 10.69 -34.14
N ILE A 311 5.11 11.01 -33.99
CA ILE A 311 6.11 10.09 -33.46
C ILE A 311 6.01 10.02 -31.94
N HIS A 312 6.49 8.93 -31.36
CA HIS A 312 6.66 8.79 -29.92
C HIS A 312 8.13 8.53 -29.63
N VAL A 313 8.69 9.29 -28.70
CA VAL A 313 10.10 9.21 -28.30
C VAL A 313 10.16 8.71 -26.87
N ASP A 314 11.03 7.75 -26.60
CA ASP A 314 11.24 7.16 -25.27
C ASP A 314 12.74 6.87 -25.07
N PHE A 315 13.18 6.73 -23.82
CA PHE A 315 14.54 6.30 -23.54
C PHE A 315 14.69 4.80 -23.81
N SER A 316 15.83 4.38 -24.37
CA SER A 316 16.06 2.97 -24.70
C SER A 316 16.09 2.04 -23.46
N GLN A 317 16.08 2.57 -22.24
CA GLN A 317 15.97 1.80 -21.00
C GLN A 317 14.55 1.25 -20.76
N SER A 318 13.51 1.90 -21.33
CA SER A 318 12.10 1.53 -21.21
C SER A 318 11.74 0.24 -21.99
N VAL A 319 12.67 -0.25 -22.83
CA VAL A 319 12.52 -1.46 -23.65
C VAL A 319 13.42 -2.57 -23.15
N SER A 320 13.25 -2.97 -21.88
CA SER A 320 13.99 -4.05 -21.19
C SER A 320 13.97 -5.44 -21.87
N ARG A 321 13.31 -5.60 -23.03
CA ARG A 321 13.18 -6.87 -23.79
C ARG A 321 13.82 -6.87 -25.19
N LEU A 322 14.48 -5.80 -25.61
CA LEU A 322 15.17 -5.72 -26.91
C LEU A 322 16.65 -5.38 -26.74
N GLN A 323 17.54 -6.29 -27.15
CA GLN A 323 18.98 -6.07 -27.13
C GLN A 323 19.49 -5.69 -28.53
N TRP A 324 19.88 -4.43 -28.72
CA TRP A 324 20.47 -3.96 -29.97
C TRP A 324 21.94 -4.41 -30.08
N LYS A 325 22.31 -5.04 -31.20
CA LYS A 325 23.64 -5.64 -31.42
C LYS A 325 24.61 -4.79 -32.25
N GLY A 326 24.27 -3.53 -32.47
CA GLY A 326 25.08 -2.60 -33.27
C GLY A 326 24.67 -2.53 -34.75
N LYS A 327 25.20 -1.51 -35.43
CA LYS A 327 24.84 -1.10 -36.79
C LYS A 327 24.83 -2.27 -37.79
N GLY A 328 23.68 -2.51 -38.43
CA GLY A 328 23.51 -3.56 -39.44
C GLY A 328 23.46 -5.00 -38.93
N ARG A 329 23.46 -5.22 -37.61
CA ARG A 329 23.41 -6.57 -36.98
C ARG A 329 22.05 -6.96 -36.41
N GLY A 330 21.08 -6.05 -36.42
CA GLY A 330 19.70 -6.30 -35.97
C GLY A 330 19.51 -6.24 -34.45
N VAL A 331 18.32 -6.63 -34.00
CA VAL A 331 17.88 -6.62 -32.60
C VAL A 331 17.45 -8.03 -32.19
N ASP A 332 17.86 -8.49 -31.01
CA ASP A 332 17.40 -9.76 -30.44
C ASP A 332 16.24 -9.52 -29.46
N PHE A 333 15.21 -10.37 -29.56
CA PHE A 333 14.08 -10.42 -28.63
C PHE A 333 14.37 -11.46 -27.55
N ILE A 334 14.45 -11.05 -26.29
CA ILE A 334 14.56 -11.98 -25.16
C ILE A 334 13.13 -12.33 -24.70
N GLY A 335 12.70 -13.58 -24.93
CA GLY A 335 11.58 -14.20 -24.21
C GLY A 335 10.13 -13.98 -24.71
N GLY A 336 9.86 -13.53 -25.94
CA GLY A 336 8.46 -13.35 -26.39
C GLY A 336 8.25 -13.23 -27.91
N LYS A 337 7.02 -13.47 -28.37
CA LYS A 337 6.61 -13.48 -29.80
C LYS A 337 6.96 -12.16 -30.52
N PRO A 338 7.24 -12.21 -31.84
CA PRO A 338 7.58 -11.02 -32.63
C PRO A 338 6.54 -9.91 -32.49
N PHE A 339 7.03 -8.67 -32.49
CA PHE A 339 6.20 -7.46 -32.48
C PHE A 339 5.25 -7.46 -33.68
N ASP A 340 3.94 -7.49 -33.39
CA ASP A 340 2.89 -7.39 -34.39
C ASP A 340 2.26 -5.99 -34.30
N PRO A 341 2.51 -5.10 -35.28
CA PRO A 341 2.01 -3.73 -35.27
C PRO A 341 0.48 -3.64 -35.37
N ASN A 342 -0.22 -4.75 -35.64
CA ASN A 342 -1.68 -4.80 -35.75
C ASN A 342 -2.37 -5.42 -34.51
N LYS A 343 -1.62 -5.81 -33.48
CA LYS A 343 -2.21 -6.37 -32.25
C LYS A 343 -2.89 -5.29 -31.40
N GLU A 344 -4.11 -5.59 -30.95
CA GLU A 344 -4.95 -4.69 -30.15
C GLU A 344 -4.39 -4.38 -28.76
N ASP A 345 -3.38 -5.11 -28.27
CA ASP A 345 -2.75 -4.90 -26.96
C ASP A 345 -2.17 -3.46 -26.80
N TYR A 346 -1.95 -2.75 -27.91
CA TYR A 346 -1.49 -1.34 -27.94
C TYR A 346 -2.58 -0.33 -28.35
N ARG A 347 -3.80 -0.80 -28.65
CA ARG A 347 -4.98 0.06 -28.81
C ARG A 347 -5.67 0.19 -27.45
N MET A 348 -5.49 1.36 -26.82
CA MET A 348 -6.29 1.90 -25.71
C MET A 348 -5.95 1.45 -24.28
N LYS A 349 -5.08 2.23 -23.61
CA LYS A 349 -5.36 2.73 -22.25
C LYS A 349 -5.32 4.26 -22.28
N ASN A 350 -6.39 4.84 -22.81
CA ASN A 350 -6.80 6.22 -22.52
C ASN A 350 -8.33 6.25 -22.51
N GLN A 351 -8.92 5.77 -21.41
CA GLN A 351 -10.21 6.29 -20.97
C GLN A 351 -9.91 7.32 -19.88
N PRO A 352 -10.23 8.60 -20.08
CA PRO A 352 -10.39 9.50 -18.94
C PRO A 352 -11.59 9.03 -18.11
N PRO A 353 -11.62 9.31 -16.79
CA PRO A 353 -12.69 8.83 -15.93
C PRO A 353 -14.06 9.32 -16.41
N LYS A 354 -15.02 8.39 -16.53
CA LYS A 354 -16.41 8.67 -16.94
C LYS A 354 -17.12 9.47 -15.84
N ASN A 355 -17.50 10.70 -16.18
CA ASN A 355 -18.57 11.44 -15.51
C ASN A 355 -19.89 10.69 -15.67
N GLN A 356 -20.58 10.41 -14.55
CA GLN A 356 -21.99 10.07 -14.57
C GLN A 356 -22.82 11.32 -14.86
N SER A 357 -23.63 11.20 -15.91
CA SER A 357 -24.54 12.19 -16.45
C SER A 357 -25.69 12.54 -15.50
N ARG A 358 -26.05 13.82 -15.41
CA ARG A 358 -27.48 14.18 -15.52
C ARG A 358 -27.69 15.63 -16.00
N GLN A 359 -28.47 15.70 -17.07
CA GLN A 359 -29.06 16.85 -17.75
C GLN A 359 -29.44 17.99 -16.81
N LYS A 360 -29.24 19.25 -17.24
CA LYS A 360 -30.16 20.34 -16.91
C LYS A 360 -30.27 21.33 -18.07
N SER A 361 -31.52 21.44 -18.52
CA SER A 361 -32.11 22.50 -19.31
C SER A 361 -32.03 23.85 -18.59
N TYR A 362 -32.11 24.93 -19.38
CA TYR A 362 -32.34 26.31 -18.95
C TYR A 362 -33.53 26.41 -17.99
N GLU A 363 -33.35 27.10 -16.85
CA GLU A 363 -34.17 28.22 -16.37
C GLU A 363 -33.82 28.58 -14.90
N ASP A 364 -33.89 29.88 -14.65
CA ASP A 364 -33.91 30.64 -13.38
C ASP A 364 -32.65 30.88 -12.52
N GLN A 365 -32.42 32.19 -12.35
CA GLN A 365 -31.48 32.95 -11.52
C GLN A 365 -31.75 32.78 -9.99
N PRO A 366 -31.13 33.53 -9.05
CA PRO A 366 -29.94 34.40 -9.07
C PRO A 366 -28.93 34.11 -7.92
N VAL A 367 -27.87 34.94 -7.81
CA VAL A 367 -27.31 35.54 -6.57
C VAL A 367 -25.82 35.27 -6.25
N ASN A 368 -25.07 36.39 -6.25
CA ASN A 368 -23.86 36.77 -5.48
C ASN A 368 -22.45 36.31 -5.90
N HIS A 369 -21.88 37.08 -6.82
CA HIS A 369 -20.49 37.54 -6.69
C HIS A 369 -20.31 38.37 -5.40
N ILE A 370 -19.38 37.99 -4.52
CA ILE A 370 -18.46 38.85 -3.73
C ILE A 370 -17.57 37.89 -2.92
N HIS A 371 -16.34 37.58 -3.38
CA HIS A 371 -15.21 37.19 -2.48
C HIS A 371 -13.86 37.01 -3.20
N VAL A 372 -13.45 37.98 -4.02
CA VAL A 372 -12.03 38.07 -4.45
C VAL A 372 -11.49 39.52 -4.36
N GLY A 373 -12.34 40.52 -4.12
CA GLY A 373 -11.93 41.93 -3.95
C GLY A 373 -11.49 42.32 -2.53
N LEU A 374 -11.96 41.63 -1.48
CA LEU A 374 -11.78 42.09 -0.09
C LEU A 374 -10.37 41.81 0.48
N MET A 375 -9.72 40.73 0.04
CA MET A 375 -8.36 40.36 0.48
C MET A 375 -7.26 41.30 -0.06
N LYS A 376 -7.53 42.07 -1.13
CA LYS A 376 -6.56 43.01 -1.72
C LYS A 376 -6.60 44.41 -1.10
N VAL A 377 -7.69 44.78 -0.44
CA VAL A 377 -7.83 46.10 0.23
C VAL A 377 -7.31 46.06 1.66
N ILE A 378 -7.45 44.92 2.36
CA ILE A 378 -6.98 44.77 3.76
C ILE A 378 -5.45 44.79 3.87
N LYS A 379 -4.73 44.25 2.88
CA LYS A 379 -3.25 44.30 2.87
C LYS A 379 -2.66 45.68 2.64
N ASN A 380 -3.44 46.66 2.14
CA ASN A 380 -2.95 48.01 1.86
C ASN A 380 -3.21 49.03 2.98
N ILE A 381 -3.94 48.67 4.03
CA ILE A 381 -4.31 49.59 5.12
C ILE A 381 -3.50 49.34 6.40
N VAL A 382 -2.82 48.19 6.53
CA VAL A 382 -2.02 47.84 7.72
C VAL A 382 -0.67 48.59 7.80
N ASN A 383 -0.28 49.35 6.77
CA ASN A 383 1.03 50.04 6.71
C ASN A 383 1.01 51.55 7.03
N GLN A 384 -0.01 52.08 7.69
CA GLN A 384 0.02 53.46 8.19
C GLN A 384 -0.50 53.57 9.63
N ASP A 385 0.42 53.86 10.55
CA ASP A 385 0.17 54.14 11.96
C ASP A 385 -0.74 55.38 12.14
N LYS A 386 -2.03 55.15 12.44
CA LYS A 386 -2.91 56.14 13.08
C LYS A 386 -3.89 55.48 14.06
N PRO A 387 -3.96 55.93 15.33
CA PRO A 387 -4.72 55.26 16.39
C PRO A 387 -6.24 55.49 16.39
N GLU A 388 -6.84 56.08 15.35
CA GLU A 388 -8.30 56.34 15.29
C GLU A 388 -9.12 55.28 14.53
N MET A 389 -8.50 54.22 14.00
CA MET A 389 -9.19 53.20 13.20
C MET A 389 -9.64 51.94 13.97
N THR A 390 -9.28 51.81 15.25
CA THR A 390 -9.64 50.65 16.08
C THR A 390 -11.15 50.58 16.38
N VAL A 391 -11.87 51.70 16.29
CA VAL A 391 -13.31 51.76 16.61
C VAL A 391 -14.20 51.27 15.46
N ILE A 392 -13.74 51.30 14.20
CA ILE A 392 -14.57 50.93 13.03
C ILE A 392 -14.52 49.41 12.77
N ILE A 393 -13.40 48.75 13.06
CA ILE A 393 -13.23 47.29 12.84
C ILE A 393 -14.06 46.48 13.84
N ALA A 394 -14.22 46.98 15.08
CA ALA A 394 -15.03 46.32 16.10
C ALA A 394 -16.55 46.32 15.80
N THR A 395 -17.03 47.24 14.94
CA THR A 395 -18.45 47.29 14.55
C THR A 395 -18.79 46.35 13.39
N ILE A 396 -17.80 45.99 12.55
CA ILE A 396 -18.03 45.16 11.35
C ILE A 396 -18.01 43.66 11.67
N VAL A 397 -17.20 43.22 12.65
CA VAL A 397 -17.06 41.79 12.99
C VAL A 397 -18.27 41.23 13.75
N ASN A 398 -19.11 42.07 14.37
CA ASN A 398 -20.22 41.61 15.22
C ASN A 398 -21.56 41.37 14.48
N LEU A 399 -21.59 41.44 13.14
CA LEU A 399 -22.84 41.31 12.36
C LEU A 399 -23.06 39.94 11.68
N ASP A 400 -22.06 39.04 11.64
CA ASP A 400 -22.15 37.77 10.89
C ASP A 400 -22.33 36.50 11.74
N LEU A 401 -22.72 36.60 13.01
CA LEU A 401 -23.01 35.43 13.88
C LEU A 401 -24.51 35.12 14.08
N LYS A 402 -25.42 35.64 13.25
CA LYS A 402 -26.81 35.19 13.24
C LYS A 402 -27.38 35.09 11.83
N LYS A 403 -27.32 33.88 11.26
CA LYS A 403 -28.47 33.16 10.70
C LYS A 403 -28.11 31.76 10.27
#